data_AF-A0A285T513-F1
#
_entry.id   AF-A0A285T513-F1
#
_cell.length_a   1.000
_cell.length_b   1.000
_cell.length_c   1.000
_cell.angle_alpha   90.00
_cell.angle_beta   90.00
_cell.angle_gamma   90.00
#
_symmetry.space_group_name_H-M   'P 1'
#
loop_
_entity.id
_entity.type
_entity.pdbx_description
1 polymer ?
#
loop_
_entity_poly.entity_id
_entity_poly.type
_entity_poly.pdbx_seq_one_letter_code
_entity_poly.pdbx_strand_id
1 'polypeptide(L)'
;MDQNEFLNEVKGLDEDGKSKAQVVVGIMDVVKNEMIDTVTSFYGILDVAIVPDHNSAFELTFSDSGDYEFVQLTGLLDEYFSLVSKANSKAEIPPLLTLTIMPAGDIENYLTVVGAMYSYKASRPYEIPNGIHFIAPTENIEFLGLDEDTVNTLLDEIDEEEFFEEMERGN
;
A
#
# COMPACT_ATOMS: atom_id res chain seq x y z
N MET A 1 10.28 15.95 -7.50
CA MET A 1 11.21 14.84 -7.20
C MET A 1 11.31 13.94 -8.42
N ASP A 2 12.48 13.39 -8.73
CA ASP A 2 12.58 12.36 -9.78
C ASP A 2 12.28 10.95 -9.22
N GLN A 3 12.00 9.99 -10.09
CA GLN A 3 11.61 8.64 -9.67
C GLN A 3 12.71 7.93 -8.85
N ASN A 4 13.99 8.18 -9.12
CA ASN A 4 15.07 7.53 -8.39
C ASN A 4 15.24 8.14 -7.00
N GLU A 5 15.08 9.45 -6.87
CA GLU A 5 15.02 10.15 -5.58
C GLU A 5 13.92 9.56 -4.71
N PHE A 6 12.68 9.47 -5.23
CA PHE A 6 11.56 8.87 -4.50
C PHE A 6 11.83 7.44 -4.07
N LEU A 7 12.33 6.59 -4.99
CA LEU A 7 12.63 5.20 -4.66
C LEU A 7 13.70 5.09 -3.55
N ASN A 8 14.68 5.99 -3.51
CA ASN A 8 15.66 6.01 -2.44
C ASN A 8 15.07 6.49 -1.11
N GLU A 9 14.05 7.35 -1.14
CA GLU A 9 13.35 7.82 0.05
C GLU A 9 12.51 6.73 0.68
N VAL A 10 11.79 5.92 -0.10
CA VAL A 10 10.85 4.93 0.46
C VAL A 10 11.46 3.56 0.77
N LYS A 11 12.63 3.21 0.20
CA LYS A 11 13.21 1.87 0.36
C LYS A 11 13.92 1.66 1.69
N GLY A 12 13.59 0.55 2.35
CA GLY A 12 14.35 0.02 3.49
C GLY A 12 14.06 0.74 4.79
N LEU A 13 15.10 0.88 5.62
CA LEU A 13 15.03 1.43 6.96
C LEU A 13 15.76 2.78 7.05
N ASP A 14 15.27 3.66 7.92
CA ASP A 14 15.94 4.91 8.29
C ASP A 14 17.11 4.67 9.27
N GLU A 15 17.75 5.75 9.72
CA GLU A 15 18.89 5.70 10.64
C GLU A 15 18.52 5.14 12.04
N ASP A 16 17.24 5.19 12.40
CA ASP A 16 16.68 4.68 13.66
C ASP A 16 16.17 3.23 13.54
N GLY A 17 16.25 2.62 12.35
CA GLY A 17 15.79 1.27 12.08
C GLY A 17 14.27 1.16 11.87
N LYS A 18 13.58 2.27 11.55
CA LYS A 18 12.15 2.28 11.21
C LYS A 18 11.95 2.23 9.69
N SER A 19 10.79 1.76 9.25
CA SER A 19 10.45 1.79 7.82
C SER A 19 10.49 3.22 7.29
N LYS A 20 11.07 3.40 6.11
CA LYS A 20 11.04 4.68 5.41
C LYS A 20 9.78 4.90 4.58
N ALA A 21 8.93 3.88 4.45
CA ALA A 21 7.70 3.95 3.68
C ALA A 21 6.47 3.71 4.54
N GLN A 22 5.43 4.46 4.23
CA GLN A 22 4.05 4.07 4.51
C GLN A 22 3.47 3.44 3.25
N VAL A 23 2.89 2.25 3.39
CA VAL A 23 2.32 1.49 2.27
C VAL A 23 0.85 1.21 2.56
N VAL A 24 -0.04 1.73 1.73
CA VAL A 24 -1.47 1.42 1.76
C VAL A 24 -1.74 0.36 0.71
N VAL A 25 -2.26 -0.80 1.12
CA VAL A 25 -2.72 -1.84 0.21
C VAL A 25 -4.24 -1.81 0.23
N GLY A 26 -4.87 -1.89 -0.94
CA GLY A 26 -6.32 -1.79 -1.02
C GLY A 26 -6.95 -2.66 -2.09
N ILE A 27 -8.25 -2.87 -1.94
CA ILE A 27 -9.10 -3.57 -2.90
C ILE A 27 -10.00 -2.52 -3.54
N MET A 28 -9.94 -2.39 -4.86
CA MET A 28 -10.70 -1.41 -5.62
C MET A 28 -11.82 -2.07 -6.43
N ASP A 29 -13.04 -1.55 -6.31
CA ASP A 29 -14.14 -1.86 -7.23
C ASP A 29 -13.93 -1.08 -8.53
N VAL A 30 -13.62 -1.80 -9.61
CA VAL A 30 -13.35 -1.22 -10.92
C VAL A 30 -14.58 -0.54 -11.54
N VAL A 31 -15.77 -1.05 -11.25
CA VAL A 31 -17.02 -0.57 -11.88
C VAL A 31 -17.47 0.73 -11.23
N LYS A 32 -17.36 0.80 -9.91
CA LYS A 32 -17.78 1.97 -9.13
C LYS A 32 -16.67 2.99 -8.90
N ASN A 33 -15.42 2.60 -9.16
CA ASN A 33 -14.25 3.42 -8.90
C ASN A 33 -14.14 3.83 -7.42
N GLU A 34 -14.37 2.87 -6.52
CA GLU A 34 -14.34 3.06 -5.06
C GLU A 34 -13.44 2.01 -4.38
N MET A 35 -12.85 2.40 -3.23
CA MET A 35 -12.14 1.45 -2.38
C MET A 35 -13.15 0.60 -1.61
N ILE A 36 -13.03 -0.72 -1.71
CA ILE A 36 -13.82 -1.69 -0.96
C ILE A 36 -13.26 -1.83 0.45
N ASP A 37 -11.95 -2.02 0.54
CA ASP A 37 -11.24 -2.19 1.82
C ASP A 37 -9.76 -1.78 1.66
N THR A 38 -9.13 -1.37 2.76
CA THR A 38 -7.74 -0.92 2.81
C THR A 38 -7.05 -1.33 4.10
N VAL A 39 -5.75 -1.60 4.00
CA VAL A 39 -4.85 -1.77 5.15
C VAL A 39 -3.62 -0.90 4.92
N THR A 40 -3.27 -0.12 5.94
CA THR A 40 -2.07 0.70 5.95
C THR A 40 -0.99 0.01 6.77
N SER A 41 0.21 -0.08 6.19
CA SER A 41 1.42 -0.58 6.83
C SER A 41 2.38 0.57 7.09
N PHE A 42 2.73 0.78 8.36
CA PHE A 42 3.73 1.75 8.80
C PHE A 42 5.06 1.08 9.18
N TYR A 43 5.07 -0.24 9.45
CA TYR A 43 6.24 -0.95 9.94
C TYR A 43 6.83 -1.93 8.92
N GLY A 44 6.09 -2.28 7.87
CA GLY A 44 6.60 -3.12 6.79
C GLY A 44 7.78 -2.48 6.05
N ILE A 45 8.90 -3.21 5.97
CA ILE A 45 10.10 -2.79 5.26
C ILE A 45 9.87 -2.99 3.76
N LEU A 46 9.85 -1.88 3.03
CA LEU A 46 9.62 -1.89 1.59
C LEU A 46 10.93 -2.03 0.81
N ASP A 47 11.00 -2.99 -0.10
CA ASP A 47 11.95 -3.00 -1.21
C ASP A 47 11.19 -2.83 -2.53
N VAL A 48 11.79 -2.18 -3.52
CA VAL A 48 11.16 -1.87 -4.80
C VAL A 48 12.11 -2.10 -5.96
N ALA A 49 11.65 -2.79 -6.99
CA ALA A 49 12.38 -2.94 -8.24
C ALA A 49 11.47 -2.51 -9.40
N ILE A 50 11.68 -1.31 -9.93
CA ILE A 50 10.98 -0.84 -11.13
C ILE A 50 11.81 -1.21 -12.35
N VAL A 51 11.23 -2.01 -13.24
CA VAL A 51 11.86 -2.40 -14.51
C VAL A 51 11.08 -1.76 -15.66
N PRO A 52 11.66 -0.75 -16.35
CA PRO A 52 11.01 -0.13 -17.50
C PRO A 52 10.61 -1.16 -18.56
N ASP A 53 9.45 -0.95 -19.20
CA ASP A 53 8.87 -1.80 -20.24
C ASP A 53 8.58 -3.27 -19.83
N HIS A 54 8.63 -3.57 -18.53
CA HIS A 54 8.45 -4.89 -17.96
C HIS A 54 7.54 -4.85 -16.72
N ASN A 55 7.67 -5.85 -15.85
CA ASN A 55 7.01 -5.86 -14.55
C ASN A 55 7.90 -5.19 -13.51
N SER A 56 7.27 -4.46 -12.61
CA SER A 56 7.86 -3.96 -11.38
C SER A 56 7.46 -4.84 -10.20
N ALA A 57 8.36 -4.91 -9.22
CA ALA A 57 8.16 -5.67 -8.00
C ALA A 57 8.22 -4.77 -6.77
N PHE A 58 7.36 -5.05 -5.79
CA PHE A 58 7.30 -4.37 -4.50
C PHE A 58 7.27 -5.46 -3.42
N GLU A 59 8.19 -5.39 -2.48
CA GLU A 59 8.31 -6.39 -1.43
C GLU A 59 8.13 -5.73 -0.08
N LEU A 60 7.09 -6.14 0.65
CA LEU A 60 6.83 -5.68 1.99
C LEU A 60 7.21 -6.79 2.97
N THR A 61 8.26 -6.57 3.76
CA THR A 61 8.79 -7.58 4.70
C THR A 61 8.62 -7.11 6.14
N PHE A 62 8.16 -8.00 7.00
CA PHE A 62 7.90 -7.74 8.41
C PHE A 62 8.91 -8.48 9.29
N SER A 63 9.13 -7.93 10.48
CA SER A 63 10.08 -8.49 11.45
C SER A 63 9.66 -9.87 11.98
N ASP A 64 8.34 -10.10 12.09
CA ASP A 64 7.74 -11.36 12.51
C ASP A 64 6.45 -11.64 11.72
N SER A 65 6.14 -12.92 11.54
CA SER A 65 4.87 -13.40 10.98
C SER A 65 3.67 -13.18 11.91
N GLY A 66 3.89 -12.88 13.19
CA GLY A 66 2.88 -12.44 14.14
C GLY A 66 2.66 -10.93 14.18
N ASP A 67 3.36 -10.17 13.33
CA ASP A 67 3.18 -8.72 13.23
C ASP A 67 1.72 -8.39 12.88
N TYR A 68 1.13 -7.46 13.62
CA TYR A 68 -0.28 -7.11 13.47
C TYR A 68 -0.60 -6.60 12.06
N GLU A 69 0.28 -5.78 11.48
CA GLU A 69 0.07 -5.25 10.12
C GLU A 69 0.16 -6.37 9.08
N PHE A 70 1.09 -7.31 9.26
CA PHE A 70 1.19 -8.48 8.39
C PHE A 70 -0.08 -9.33 8.46
N VAL A 71 -0.59 -9.60 9.66
CA VAL A 71 -1.84 -10.36 9.85
C VAL A 71 -3.02 -9.64 9.20
N GLN A 72 -3.15 -8.32 9.38
CA GLN A 72 -4.22 -7.55 8.72
C GLN A 72 -4.11 -7.60 7.19
N LEU A 73 -2.91 -7.44 6.64
CA LEU A 73 -2.68 -7.54 5.19
C LEU A 73 -3.01 -8.93 4.66
N THR A 74 -2.66 -10.00 5.38
CA THR A 74 -3.05 -11.36 4.98
C THR A 74 -4.57 -11.53 4.95
N GLY A 75 -5.28 -10.94 5.92
CA GLY A 75 -6.75 -10.92 5.94
C GLY A 75 -7.34 -10.19 4.72
N LEU A 76 -6.81 -9.01 4.39
CA LEU A 76 -7.20 -8.25 3.20
C LEU A 76 -6.97 -9.06 1.91
N LEU A 77 -5.84 -9.76 1.80
CA LEU A 77 -5.49 -10.55 0.61
C LEU A 77 -6.37 -11.81 0.45
N ASP A 78 -6.79 -12.42 1.56
CA ASP A 78 -7.75 -13.52 1.57
C ASP A 78 -9.16 -13.04 1.15
N GLU A 79 -9.57 -11.85 1.59
CA GLU A 79 -10.79 -11.19 1.11
C GLU A 79 -10.72 -10.89 -0.39
N TYR A 80 -9.62 -10.28 -0.85
CA TYR A 80 -9.39 -10.00 -2.26
C TYR A 80 -9.51 -11.26 -3.12
N PHE A 81 -8.85 -12.35 -2.71
CA PHE A 81 -8.94 -13.64 -3.40
C PHE A 81 -10.38 -14.15 -3.49
N SER A 82 -11.15 -14.03 -2.40
CA SER A 82 -12.55 -14.43 -2.34
C SER A 82 -13.42 -13.61 -3.29
N LEU A 83 -13.21 -12.28 -3.35
CA LEU A 83 -13.93 -11.38 -4.23
C LEU A 83 -13.61 -11.65 -5.71
N VAL A 84 -12.34 -11.84 -6.06
CA VAL A 84 -11.91 -12.21 -7.42
C VAL A 84 -12.51 -13.55 -7.84
N SER A 85 -12.49 -14.56 -6.96
CA SER A 85 -13.08 -15.87 -7.23
C SER A 85 -14.58 -15.77 -7.52
N LYS A 86 -15.31 -14.99 -6.71
CA LYS A 86 -16.74 -14.74 -6.88
C LYS A 86 -17.04 -14.01 -8.19
N ALA A 87 -16.30 -12.96 -8.52
CA ALA A 87 -16.47 -12.21 -9.77
C ALA A 87 -16.24 -13.12 -10.99
N ASN A 88 -15.15 -13.89 -10.98
CA ASN A 88 -14.83 -14.85 -12.03
C ASN A 88 -15.92 -15.92 -12.21
N SER A 89 -16.52 -16.41 -11.12
CA SER A 89 -17.61 -17.40 -11.18
C SER A 89 -18.89 -16.88 -11.84
N LYS A 90 -19.09 -15.55 -11.86
CA LYS A 90 -20.26 -14.87 -12.41
C LYS A 90 -19.98 -14.17 -13.74
N ALA A 91 -18.76 -14.28 -14.27
CA ALA A 91 -18.29 -13.48 -15.42
C ALA A 91 -18.45 -11.96 -15.20
N GLU A 92 -18.24 -11.51 -13.97
CA GLU A 92 -18.19 -10.09 -13.58
C GLU A 92 -16.74 -9.58 -13.66
N ILE A 93 -16.56 -8.25 -13.74
CA ILE A 93 -15.23 -7.64 -13.68
C ILE A 93 -14.66 -7.83 -12.27
N PRO A 94 -13.49 -8.47 -12.09
CA PRO A 94 -12.90 -8.66 -10.77
C PRO A 94 -12.39 -7.33 -10.20
N PRO A 95 -12.36 -7.17 -8.86
CA PRO A 95 -11.69 -6.03 -8.25
C PRO A 95 -10.19 -6.06 -8.54
N LEU A 96 -9.54 -4.92 -8.34
CA LEU A 96 -8.08 -4.78 -8.49
C LEU A 96 -7.44 -4.58 -7.11
N LEU A 97 -6.24 -5.14 -6.96
CA LEU A 97 -5.38 -4.83 -5.84
C LEU A 97 -4.59 -3.56 -6.16
N THR A 98 -4.60 -2.61 -5.24
CA THR A 98 -3.86 -1.35 -5.35
C THR A 98 -2.78 -1.25 -4.27
N LEU A 99 -1.70 -0.55 -4.59
CA LEU A 99 -0.70 -0.14 -3.62
C LEU A 99 -0.48 1.37 -3.75
N THR A 100 -0.54 2.10 -2.64
CA THR A 100 -0.09 3.48 -2.56
C THR A 100 1.10 3.54 -1.63
N ILE A 101 2.22 4.05 -2.12
CA ILE A 101 3.49 4.11 -1.41
C ILE A 101 3.82 5.58 -1.20
N MET A 102 4.15 5.93 0.04
CA MET A 102 4.51 7.29 0.48
C MET A 102 5.77 7.22 1.34
N PRO A 103 6.63 8.25 1.35
CA PRO A 103 7.65 8.37 2.39
C PRO A 103 6.99 8.48 3.77
N ALA A 104 7.61 7.89 4.78
CA ALA A 104 7.08 7.95 6.14
C ALA A 104 7.03 9.40 6.63
N GLY A 105 5.82 9.89 6.96
CA GLY A 105 5.59 11.25 7.42
C GLY A 105 5.50 12.30 6.32
N ASP A 106 5.38 11.89 5.05
CA ASP A 106 5.16 12.78 3.90
C ASP A 106 3.94 12.30 3.09
N ILE A 107 3.07 13.23 2.71
CA ILE A 107 1.89 12.99 1.86
C ILE A 107 2.02 13.67 0.48
N GLU A 108 3.02 14.53 0.28
CA GLU A 108 3.17 15.35 -0.92
C GLU A 108 3.50 14.48 -2.13
N ASN A 109 4.32 13.45 -1.96
CA ASN A 109 4.78 12.59 -3.04
C ASN A 109 4.35 11.15 -2.80
N TYR A 110 3.69 10.55 -3.79
CA TYR A 110 3.28 9.16 -3.69
C TYR A 110 3.34 8.44 -5.03
N LEU A 111 3.48 7.12 -4.93
CA LEU A 111 3.46 6.20 -6.05
C LEU A 111 2.26 5.29 -5.88
N THR A 112 1.37 5.28 -6.87
CA THR A 112 0.25 4.34 -6.92
C THR A 112 0.53 3.23 -7.92
N VAL A 113 0.08 2.03 -7.57
CA VAL A 113 0.14 0.83 -8.39
C VAL A 113 -1.28 0.29 -8.47
N VAL A 114 -1.77 0.03 -9.68
CA VAL A 114 -3.10 -0.53 -9.89
C VAL A 114 -3.01 -1.89 -10.57
N GLY A 115 -3.79 -2.86 -10.08
CA GLY A 115 -3.85 -4.20 -10.66
C GLY A 115 -2.61 -5.04 -10.35
N ALA A 116 -2.09 -4.92 -9.14
CA ALA A 116 -1.00 -5.77 -8.69
C ALA A 116 -1.46 -7.22 -8.47
N MET A 117 -0.59 -8.17 -8.82
CA MET A 117 -0.66 -9.55 -8.36
C MET A 117 0.17 -9.69 -7.10
N TYR A 118 -0.16 -10.64 -6.22
CA TYR A 118 0.57 -10.87 -4.99
C TYR A 118 0.98 -12.33 -4.81
N SER A 119 1.99 -12.55 -3.99
CA SER A 119 2.38 -13.85 -3.46
C SER A 119 3.02 -13.68 -2.09
N TYR A 120 2.92 -14.70 -1.24
CA TYR A 120 3.59 -14.69 0.06
C TYR A 120 5.09 -14.97 -0.10
N LYS A 121 5.91 -14.18 0.61
CA LYS A 121 7.37 -14.30 0.64
C LYS A 121 7.82 -14.95 1.94
N ALA A 122 8.63 -15.99 1.82
CA ALA A 122 9.33 -16.61 2.93
C ALA A 122 10.83 -16.64 2.65
N SER A 123 11.65 -16.46 3.68
CA SER A 123 13.11 -16.54 3.54
C SER A 123 13.58 -17.96 3.20
N ARG A 124 12.81 -18.99 3.61
CA ARG A 124 13.03 -20.39 3.26
C ARG A 124 11.73 -21.11 2.94
N PRO A 125 11.76 -22.19 2.13
CA PRO A 125 10.55 -22.89 1.69
C PRO A 125 9.67 -23.49 2.80
N TYR A 126 10.21 -23.67 4.01
CA TYR A 126 9.53 -24.33 5.14
C TYR A 126 9.18 -23.35 6.27
N GLU A 127 9.55 -22.08 6.13
CA GLU A 127 9.27 -21.06 7.13
C GLU A 127 7.89 -20.45 6.88
N ILE A 128 7.27 -19.99 7.95
CA ILE A 128 6.05 -19.18 7.85
C ILE A 128 6.42 -17.91 7.09
N PRO A 129 5.68 -17.52 6.04
CA PRO A 129 5.92 -16.27 5.34
C PRO A 129 5.91 -15.09 6.31
N ASN A 130 6.82 -14.15 6.09
CA ASN A 130 6.92 -12.91 6.85
C ASN A 130 6.94 -11.69 5.92
N GLY A 131 6.52 -11.87 4.67
CA GLY A 131 6.44 -10.78 3.72
C GLY A 131 5.47 -11.08 2.58
N ILE A 132 5.20 -10.05 1.81
CA ILE A 132 4.29 -10.07 0.67
C ILE A 132 5.03 -9.49 -0.52
N HIS A 133 5.04 -10.22 -1.62
CA HIS A 133 5.64 -9.83 -2.88
C HIS A 133 4.54 -9.46 -3.87
N PHE A 134 4.54 -8.21 -4.32
CA PHE A 134 3.60 -7.68 -5.29
C PHE A 134 4.29 -7.47 -6.64
N ILE A 135 3.59 -7.79 -7.73
CA ILE A 135 4.06 -7.62 -9.10
C ILE A 135 2.99 -6.88 -9.89
N ALA A 136 3.38 -5.82 -10.60
CA ALA A 136 2.50 -5.12 -11.51
C ALA A 136 3.23 -4.77 -12.82
N PRO A 137 2.53 -4.67 -13.96
CA PRO A 137 3.08 -4.03 -15.15
C PRO A 137 3.54 -2.62 -14.82
N THR A 138 4.73 -2.22 -15.29
CA THR A 138 5.29 -0.89 -15.00
C THR A 138 4.41 0.25 -15.55
N GLU A 139 3.64 -0.01 -16.61
CA GLU A 139 2.66 0.93 -17.16
C GLU A 139 1.47 1.22 -16.23
N ASN A 140 1.24 0.40 -15.20
CA ASN A 140 0.22 0.61 -14.19
C ASN A 140 0.73 1.35 -12.94
N ILE A 141 1.94 1.92 -13.02
CA ILE A 141 2.53 2.71 -11.97
C ILE A 141 2.35 4.17 -12.31
N GLU A 142 1.74 4.92 -11.41
CA GLU A 142 1.63 6.36 -11.51
C GLU A 142 2.41 7.02 -10.39
N PHE A 143 3.22 8.00 -10.77
CA PHE A 143 3.92 8.87 -9.83
C PHE A 143 3.17 10.19 -9.75
N LEU A 144 2.76 10.57 -8.54
CA LEU A 144 1.91 11.72 -8.31
C LEU A 144 2.53 12.58 -7.22
N GLY A 145 2.60 13.88 -7.49
CA GLY A 145 2.95 14.90 -6.50
C GLY A 145 1.75 15.81 -6.30
N LEU A 146 1.32 16.00 -5.07
CA LEU A 146 0.31 17.00 -4.70
C LEU A 146 0.96 18.38 -4.71
N ASP A 147 0.20 19.38 -5.13
CA ASP A 147 0.61 20.76 -4.90
C ASP A 147 0.39 21.16 -3.43
N GLU A 148 1.16 22.16 -2.99
CA GLU A 148 1.15 22.67 -1.61
C GLU A 148 -0.26 23.11 -1.16
N ASP A 149 -1.05 23.66 -2.08
CA ASP A 149 -2.43 24.08 -1.80
C ASP A 149 -3.34 22.88 -1.48
N THR A 150 -3.19 21.77 -2.23
CA THR A 150 -3.93 20.53 -2.00
C THR A 150 -3.50 19.85 -0.70
N VAL A 151 -2.19 19.83 -0.42
CA VAL A 151 -1.64 19.28 0.83
C VAL A 151 -2.19 20.04 2.04
N ASN A 152 -2.14 21.37 2.00
CA ASN A 152 -2.67 22.20 3.08
C ASN A 152 -4.17 22.00 3.28
N THR A 153 -4.94 21.86 2.19
CA THR A 153 -6.38 21.58 2.29
C THR A 153 -6.64 20.23 2.98
N LEU A 154 -5.87 19.18 2.63
CA LEU A 154 -6.01 17.87 3.25
C LEU A 154 -5.60 17.89 4.73
N LEU A 155 -4.53 18.61 5.08
CA LEU A 155 -4.11 18.76 6.48
C LEU A 155 -5.14 19.52 7.31
N ASP A 156 -5.71 20.60 6.77
CA ASP A 156 -6.78 21.37 7.41
C ASP A 156 -8.03 20.50 7.65
N GLU A 157 -8.40 19.64 6.70
CA GLU A 157 -9.51 18.69 6.85
C GLU A 157 -9.25 17.65 7.96
N ILE A 158 -8.03 17.12 8.06
CA ILE A 158 -7.64 16.16 9.11
C ILE A 158 -7.65 16.82 10.49
N ASP A 159 -7.10 18.03 10.60
CA ASP A 159 -7.08 18.80 11.86
C ASP A 159 -8.50 19.14 12.34
N GLU A 160 -9.41 19.45 11.42
CA GLU A 160 -10.83 19.67 11.75
C GLU A 160 -11.50 18.37 12.25
N GLU A 161 -11.28 17.23 11.59
CA GLU A 161 -11.85 15.94 12.00
C GLU A 161 -11.36 15.49 13.39
N GLU A 162 -10.05 15.59 13.68
CA GLU A 162 -9.48 15.25 15.00
C GLU A 162 -10.06 16.14 16.11
N PHE A 163 -10.27 17.43 15.83
CA PHE A 163 -10.87 18.37 16.78
C PHE A 163 -12.34 18.01 17.11
N PHE A 164 -13.12 17.54 16.14
CA PHE A 164 -14.50 17.10 16.37
C PHE A 164 -14.54 15.80 17.19
N GLU A 165 -13.65 14.84 16.93
CA GLU A 165 -13.59 13.60 17.71
C GLU A 165 -13.18 13.82 19.17
N GLU A 166 -12.27 14.75 19.44
CA GLU A 166 -11.89 15.10 20.82
C GLU A 166 -13.04 15.77 21.59
N MET A 167 -13.86 16.59 20.92
CA MET A 167 -15.06 17.17 21.54
C MET A 167 -16.16 16.13 21.81
N GLU A 168 -16.29 15.09 20.99
CA GLU A 168 -17.25 14.00 21.22
C GLU A 168 -16.81 13.03 22.32
N ARG A 169 -15.51 12.80 22.49
CA ARG A 169 -14.95 12.01 23.61
C ARG A 169 -14.96 12.75 24.96
N GLY A 170 -15.20 14.06 24.94
CA GLY A 170 -15.26 14.92 26.13
C GLY A 170 -16.65 15.08 26.77
N ASN A 171 -17.69 14.42 26.25
CA ASN A 171 -19.06 14.38 26.80
C ASN A 171 -19.43 13.00 27.35
#